data_AF-A0AAW9IAW8-F1
#
_entry.id   AF-A0AAW9IAW8-F1
#
_cell.length_a   1.000
_cell.length_b   1.000
_cell.length_c   1.000
_cell.angle_alpha   90.00
_cell.angle_beta   90.00
_cell.angle_gamma   90.00
#
_symmetry.space_group_name_H-M   'P 1'
#
loop_
_entity.id
_entity.type
_entity.pdbx_description
1 polymer ?
#
loop_
_entity_poly.entity_id
_entity_poly.type
_entity_poly.pdbx_seq_one_letter_code
_entity_poly.pdbx_strand_id
1 'polypeptide(L)'
;YLLDQFAISFFNNRTDEYGGSLENRLRFSCEIVQEIKKKCGEDYPVSLRYSIKSFIKDWCKGGLPGEEFEEMGRDIPEGIEAAKILVAAGYDALNGDVGSYDSWYWSHPPMYQKKGLYLPYNEILKNAVDVPIITAGRMEDPELASDAI
;
A
#
# COMPACT_ATOMS: atom_id res chain seq x y z
N TYR A 1 0.30 -8.53 -4.99
CA TYR A 1 1.04 -9.78 -4.64
C TYR A 1 0.28 -10.57 -3.59
N LEU A 2 0.87 -11.61 -2.97
CA LEU A 2 0.18 -12.49 -1.99
C LEU A 2 -0.53 -11.70 -0.88
N LEU A 3 0.15 -10.73 -0.26
CA LEU A 3 -0.46 -9.90 0.78
C LEU A 3 -1.65 -9.09 0.24
N ASP A 4 -1.58 -8.58 -0.99
CA ASP A 4 -2.73 -7.92 -1.63
C ASP A 4 -3.86 -8.89 -1.97
N GLN A 5 -3.54 -10.14 -2.32
CA GLN A 5 -4.56 -11.17 -2.59
C GLN A 5 -5.38 -11.49 -1.35
N PHE A 6 -4.78 -11.37 -0.16
CA PHE A 6 -5.51 -11.42 1.12
C PHE A 6 -6.18 -10.09 1.45
N ALA A 7 -5.46 -8.99 1.28
CA ALA A 7 -5.87 -7.68 1.76
C ALA A 7 -6.96 -7.01 0.91
N ILE A 8 -7.14 -7.33 -0.37
CA ILE A 8 -8.11 -6.67 -1.26
C ILE A 8 -9.33 -7.57 -1.44
N SER A 9 -10.52 -7.03 -1.16
CA SER A 9 -11.80 -7.75 -1.25
C SER A 9 -12.09 -8.34 -2.64
N PHE A 10 -11.63 -7.68 -3.70
CA PHE A 10 -11.74 -8.17 -5.08
C PHE A 10 -11.11 -9.55 -5.28
N PHE A 11 -9.98 -9.83 -4.62
CA PHE A 11 -9.29 -11.11 -4.71
C PHE A 11 -9.69 -12.06 -3.58
N ASN A 12 -9.92 -11.53 -2.38
CA ASN A 12 -10.23 -12.32 -1.21
C ASN A 12 -11.74 -12.47 -0.97
N ASN A 13 -12.28 -13.57 -1.48
CA ASN A 13 -13.69 -13.95 -1.30
C ASN A 13 -13.88 -15.02 -0.21
N ARG A 14 -12.92 -15.17 0.71
CA ARG A 14 -13.01 -16.15 1.80
C ARG A 14 -14.07 -15.75 2.82
N THR A 15 -14.62 -16.74 3.50
CA THR A 15 -15.61 -16.58 4.58
C THR A 15 -15.10 -17.05 5.94
N ASP A 16 -13.82 -17.38 6.05
CA ASP A 16 -13.16 -17.75 7.30
C ASP A 16 -12.50 -16.52 7.95
N GLU A 17 -11.69 -16.74 8.98
CA GLU A 17 -11.03 -15.68 9.76
C GLU A 17 -10.03 -14.83 8.97
N TYR A 18 -9.72 -15.19 7.72
CA TYR A 18 -8.85 -14.42 6.82
C TYR A 18 -9.62 -13.68 5.72
N GLY A 19 -10.96 -13.68 5.73
CA GLY A 19 -11.80 -13.00 4.73
C GLY A 19 -12.95 -12.19 5.33
N GLY A 20 -13.68 -11.49 4.46
CA GLY A 20 -14.77 -10.60 4.86
C GLY A 20 -14.28 -9.23 5.30
N SER A 21 -14.24 -8.97 6.61
CA SER A 21 -13.89 -7.66 7.15
C SER A 21 -12.45 -7.26 6.80
N LEU A 22 -12.15 -5.95 6.87
CA LEU A 22 -10.81 -5.44 6.59
C LEU A 22 -9.77 -6.04 7.56
N GLU A 23 -10.13 -6.16 8.84
CA GLU A 23 -9.28 -6.75 9.88
C GLU A 23 -8.95 -8.21 9.57
N ASN A 24 -9.92 -9.01 9.14
CA ASN A 24 -9.70 -10.40 8.75
C ASN A 24 -8.82 -10.50 7.50
N ARG A 25 -9.07 -9.66 6.49
CA ARG A 25 -8.26 -9.61 5.27
C ARG A 25 -6.79 -9.23 5.54
N LEU A 26 -6.56 -8.36 6.53
CA LEU A 26 -5.22 -7.93 6.93
C LEU A 26 -4.57 -8.85 7.98
N ARG A 27 -5.33 -9.77 8.58
CA ARG A 27 -4.86 -10.69 9.63
C ARG A 27 -3.56 -11.38 9.24
N PHE A 28 -3.48 -11.90 8.01
CA PHE A 28 -2.29 -12.59 7.52
C PHE A 28 -1.06 -11.67 7.51
N SER A 29 -1.20 -10.44 7.05
CA SER A 29 -0.12 -9.44 7.05
C SER A 29 0.30 -9.03 8.46
N CYS A 30 -0.65 -8.98 9.41
CA CYS A 30 -0.40 -8.67 10.82
C CYS A 30 0.35 -9.81 11.52
N GLU A 31 -0.08 -11.05 11.33
CA GLU A 31 0.57 -12.24 11.91
C GLU A 31 2.02 -12.39 11.42
N ILE A 32 2.30 -12.05 10.16
CA ILE A 32 3.66 -12.06 9.61
C ILE A 32 4.59 -11.12 10.39
N VAL A 33 4.21 -9.85 10.58
CA VAL A 33 5.07 -8.91 11.31
C VAL A 33 5.21 -9.29 12.77
N GLN A 34 4.12 -9.76 13.41
CA GLN A 34 4.15 -10.22 14.80
C GLN A 34 5.09 -11.42 14.98
N GLU A 35 5.08 -12.39 14.08
CA GLU A 35 6.00 -13.53 14.16
C GLU A 35 7.45 -13.14 13.84
N ILE A 36 7.68 -12.16 12.95
CA ILE A 36 9.02 -11.59 12.73
C ILE A 36 9.52 -10.93 14.03
N LYS A 37 8.73 -10.05 14.65
CA LYS A 37 9.08 -9.35 15.90
C LYS A 37 9.34 -10.34 17.05
N LYS A 38 8.48 -11.34 17.21
CA LYS A 38 8.66 -12.43 18.19
C LYS A 38 9.95 -13.22 17.99
N LYS A 39 10.38 -13.43 16.74
CA LYS A 39 11.57 -14.23 16.43
C LYS A 39 12.87 -13.43 16.45
N CYS A 40 12.82 -12.18 16.01
CA CYS A 40 13.99 -11.32 15.81
C CYS A 40 14.18 -10.27 16.91
N GLY A 41 13.16 -10.04 17.74
CA GLY A 41 13.10 -9.00 18.77
C GLY A 41 12.32 -7.76 18.30
N GLU A 42 11.78 -7.02 19.28
CA GLU A 42 10.97 -5.81 19.02
C GLU A 42 11.75 -4.71 18.28
N ASP A 43 13.06 -4.60 18.54
CA ASP A 43 13.94 -3.61 17.91
C ASP A 43 14.34 -3.97 16.46
N TYR A 44 13.95 -5.15 15.95
CA TYR A 44 14.25 -5.53 14.57
C TYR A 44 13.35 -4.77 13.60
N PRO A 45 13.89 -3.93 12.68
CA PRO A 45 13.07 -3.09 11.82
C PRO A 45 12.37 -3.91 10.72
N VAL A 46 11.07 -3.73 10.59
CA VAL A 46 10.22 -4.37 9.58
C VAL A 46 9.44 -3.31 8.82
N SER A 47 9.75 -3.14 7.54
CA SER A 47 9.00 -2.27 6.63
C SER A 47 8.06 -3.06 5.74
N LEU A 48 6.86 -2.54 5.47
CA LEU A 48 5.95 -3.09 4.47
C LEU A 48 5.93 -2.23 3.21
N ARG A 49 6.06 -2.86 2.03
CA ARG A 49 5.72 -2.18 0.77
C ARG A 49 4.21 -2.13 0.60
N TYR A 50 3.66 -0.93 0.58
CA TYR A 50 2.25 -0.70 0.83
C TYR A 50 1.67 0.32 -0.15
N SER A 51 0.62 -0.10 -0.86
CA SER A 51 -0.14 0.74 -1.76
C SER A 51 -1.39 1.29 -1.07
N ILE A 52 -1.51 2.62 -0.94
CA ILE A 52 -2.73 3.23 -0.36
C ILE A 52 -3.93 3.10 -1.31
N LYS A 53 -3.71 3.04 -2.61
CA LYS A 53 -4.75 2.89 -3.64
C LYS A 53 -4.30 1.93 -4.73
N SER A 54 -5.19 1.02 -5.14
CA SER A 54 -4.86 -0.06 -6.08
C SER A 54 -5.03 0.29 -7.56
N PHE A 55 -5.86 1.27 -7.93
CA PHE A 55 -6.11 1.66 -9.32
C PHE A 55 -6.62 0.51 -10.22
N ILE A 56 -7.46 -0.38 -9.70
CA ILE A 56 -8.03 -1.52 -10.41
C ILE A 56 -9.44 -1.15 -10.88
N LYS A 57 -9.71 -1.33 -12.18
CA LYS A 57 -11.05 -1.23 -12.78
C LYS A 57 -11.75 -2.58 -12.88
N ASP A 58 -10.97 -3.63 -13.16
CA ASP A 58 -11.45 -5.00 -13.37
C ASP A 58 -10.23 -5.95 -13.39
N TRP A 59 -10.49 -7.25 -13.49
CA TRP A 59 -9.47 -8.27 -13.67
C TRP A 59 -8.58 -7.97 -14.88
N CYS A 60 -7.27 -7.87 -14.64
CA CYS A 60 -6.25 -7.48 -15.61
C CYS A 60 -6.48 -6.09 -16.25
N LYS A 61 -7.23 -5.19 -15.58
CA LYS A 61 -7.48 -3.82 -16.08
C LYS A 61 -7.22 -2.79 -14.98
N GLY A 62 -6.09 -2.11 -15.06
CA GLY A 62 -5.84 -0.89 -14.28
C GLY A 62 -6.52 0.35 -14.88
N GLY A 63 -6.83 1.34 -14.05
CA GLY A 63 -7.29 2.66 -14.48
C GLY A 63 -6.14 3.56 -14.91
N LEU A 64 -6.29 4.35 -15.97
CA LEU A 64 -5.24 5.21 -16.50
C LEU A 64 -5.12 6.52 -15.69
N PRO A 65 -3.96 7.19 -15.70
CA PRO A 65 -3.83 8.52 -15.12
C PRO A 65 -4.87 9.51 -15.71
N GLY A 66 -5.70 10.10 -14.85
CA GLY A 66 -6.75 11.04 -15.25
C GLY A 66 -8.05 10.39 -15.75
N GLU A 67 -8.12 9.06 -15.78
CA GLU A 67 -9.36 8.34 -16.07
C GLU A 67 -10.26 8.31 -14.84
N GLU A 68 -11.56 8.56 -15.03
CA GLU A 68 -12.57 8.33 -14.00
C GLU A 68 -13.07 6.90 -14.08
N PHE A 69 -13.07 6.18 -12.96
CA PHE A 69 -13.53 4.81 -12.86
C PHE A 69 -13.95 4.48 -11.42
N GLU A 70 -14.75 3.43 -11.27
CA GLU A 70 -15.06 2.83 -9.98
C GLU A 70 -13.90 1.93 -9.54
N GLU A 71 -13.31 2.22 -8.37
CA GLU A 71 -12.21 1.43 -7.84
C GLU A 71 -12.73 0.07 -7.35
N MET A 72 -12.31 -0.99 -8.04
CA MET A 72 -12.59 -2.37 -7.63
C MET A 72 -11.58 -2.88 -6.60
N GLY A 73 -10.39 -2.27 -6.53
CA GLY A 73 -9.36 -2.62 -5.56
C GLY A 73 -9.52 -1.87 -4.24
N ARG A 74 -8.39 -1.51 -3.62
CA ARG A 74 -8.38 -0.66 -2.43
C ARG A 74 -8.50 0.81 -2.82
N ASP A 75 -9.44 1.52 -2.18
CA ASP A 75 -9.57 2.98 -2.27
C ASP A 75 -8.80 3.69 -1.14
N ILE A 76 -8.74 5.03 -1.19
CA ILE A 76 -7.96 5.81 -0.21
C ILE A 76 -8.52 5.65 1.23
N PRO A 77 -9.84 5.75 1.47
CA PRO A 77 -10.39 5.51 2.80
C PRO A 77 -10.05 4.14 3.38
N GLU A 78 -10.27 3.05 2.63
CA GLU A 78 -9.87 1.71 3.08
C GLU A 78 -8.34 1.62 3.25
N GLY A 79 -7.58 2.31 2.39
CA GLY A 79 -6.13 2.45 2.47
C GLY A 79 -5.64 3.04 3.80
N ILE A 80 -6.25 4.13 4.23
CA ILE A 80 -5.90 4.79 5.49
C ILE A 80 -6.16 3.86 6.68
N GLU A 81 -7.32 3.20 6.73
CA GLU A 81 -7.65 2.28 7.83
C GLU A 81 -6.75 1.05 7.81
N ALA A 82 -6.44 0.52 6.63
CA ALA A 82 -5.50 -0.59 6.49
C ALA A 82 -4.09 -0.21 7.00
N ALA A 83 -3.60 0.98 6.65
CA ALA A 83 -2.30 1.47 7.12
C ALA A 83 -2.26 1.55 8.66
N LYS A 84 -3.31 2.08 9.30
CA LYS A 84 -3.41 2.15 10.77
C LYS A 84 -3.38 0.75 11.41
N ILE A 85 -4.15 -0.20 10.86
CA ILE A 85 -4.18 -1.59 11.36
C ILE A 85 -2.79 -2.23 11.27
N LEU A 86 -2.11 -2.05 10.13
CA LEU A 86 -0.79 -2.63 9.90
C LEU A 86 0.27 -2.01 10.82
N VAL A 87 0.27 -0.69 10.98
CA VAL A 87 1.19 -0.01 11.92
C VAL A 87 0.94 -0.46 13.35
N ALA A 88 -0.33 -0.54 13.78
CA ALA A 88 -0.69 -1.06 15.10
C ALA A 88 -0.27 -2.53 15.31
N ALA A 89 -0.12 -3.32 14.23
CA ALA A 89 0.37 -4.70 14.30
C ALA A 89 1.89 -4.81 14.50
N GLY A 90 2.66 -3.73 14.26
CA GLY A 90 4.10 -3.68 14.53
C GLY A 90 5.00 -3.40 13.34
N TYR A 91 4.47 -2.93 12.20
CA TYR A 91 5.33 -2.44 11.11
C TYR A 91 5.96 -1.10 11.48
N ASP A 92 7.28 -0.98 11.36
CA ASP A 92 8.05 0.20 11.76
C ASP A 92 8.14 1.28 10.68
N ALA A 93 7.81 0.93 9.43
CA ALA A 93 7.79 1.86 8.31
C ALA A 93 6.89 1.33 7.19
N LEU A 94 6.30 2.25 6.43
CA LEU A 94 5.58 1.94 5.19
C LEU A 94 6.39 2.46 4.00
N ASN A 95 6.80 1.56 3.12
CA ASN A 95 7.31 1.91 1.80
C ASN A 95 6.12 2.16 0.87
N GLY A 96 5.74 3.44 0.78
CA GLY A 96 4.54 3.91 0.12
C GLY A 96 4.68 3.89 -1.40
N ASP A 97 3.87 3.08 -2.05
CA ASP A 97 3.64 3.09 -3.48
C ASP A 97 2.14 3.27 -3.80
N VAL A 98 1.80 3.18 -5.08
CA VAL A 98 0.41 3.04 -5.53
C VAL A 98 0.31 1.99 -6.63
N GLY A 99 -0.92 1.55 -6.88
CA GLY A 99 -1.22 0.55 -7.88
C GLY A 99 -1.26 -0.87 -7.33
N SER A 100 -1.30 -1.80 -8.26
CA SER A 100 -1.31 -3.23 -8.02
C SER A 100 -0.73 -3.95 -9.24
N TYR A 101 -0.79 -5.28 -9.26
CA TYR A 101 -0.36 -6.04 -10.42
C TYR A 101 -1.20 -5.74 -11.67
N ASP A 102 -2.52 -5.63 -11.52
CA ASP A 102 -3.47 -5.30 -12.59
C ASP A 102 -3.30 -3.87 -13.13
N SER A 103 -2.73 -2.99 -12.31
CA SER A 103 -2.46 -1.59 -12.61
C SER A 103 -0.96 -1.30 -12.59
N TRP A 104 -0.16 -2.24 -13.13
CA TRP A 104 1.31 -2.27 -13.02
C TRP A 104 2.04 -0.96 -13.31
N TYR A 105 1.55 -0.16 -14.27
CA TYR A 105 2.11 1.13 -14.64
C TYR A 105 1.91 2.23 -13.58
N TRP A 106 1.13 1.98 -12.53
CA TRP A 106 1.11 2.79 -11.33
C TRP A 106 2.22 2.38 -10.38
N SER A 107 2.46 1.08 -10.18
CA SER A 107 3.53 0.58 -9.30
C SER A 107 4.93 0.73 -9.90
N HIS A 108 5.00 0.76 -11.23
CA HIS A 108 6.19 0.92 -12.07
C HIS A 108 5.93 2.01 -13.12
N PRO A 109 5.87 3.28 -12.68
CA PRO A 109 5.55 4.44 -13.51
C PRO A 109 6.50 4.55 -14.71
N PRO A 110 5.99 4.49 -15.97
CA PRO A 110 6.81 4.65 -17.15
C PRO A 110 7.28 6.11 -17.32
N MET A 111 8.22 6.31 -18.26
CA MET A 111 8.82 7.63 -18.54
C MET A 111 7.82 8.75 -18.87
N TYR A 112 6.62 8.40 -19.34
CA TYR A 112 5.56 9.35 -19.70
C TYR A 112 4.75 9.88 -18.50
N GLN A 113 4.87 9.28 -17.31
CA GLN A 113 4.22 9.79 -16.11
C GLN A 113 5.06 10.87 -15.43
N LYS A 114 4.47 11.67 -14.54
CA LYS A 114 5.21 12.73 -13.85
C LYS A 114 6.21 12.13 -12.84
N LYS A 115 7.33 12.84 -12.61
CA LYS A 115 8.22 12.53 -11.50
C LYS A 115 7.52 12.81 -10.16
N GLY A 116 7.87 12.06 -9.12
CA GLY A 116 7.28 12.24 -7.78
C GLY A 116 5.78 11.96 -7.69
N LEU A 117 5.21 11.15 -8.60
CA LEU A 117 3.76 10.97 -8.68
C LEU A 117 3.14 10.33 -7.41
N TYR A 118 3.93 9.68 -6.57
CA TYR A 118 3.43 9.10 -5.31
C TYR A 118 3.36 10.12 -4.18
N LEU A 119 4.03 11.27 -4.29
CA LEU A 119 4.12 12.27 -3.21
C LEU A 119 2.74 12.65 -2.64
N PRO A 120 1.71 12.97 -3.44
CA PRO A 120 0.39 13.32 -2.90
C PRO A 120 -0.28 12.17 -2.14
N TYR A 121 -0.02 10.92 -2.54
CA TYR A 121 -0.59 9.73 -1.89
C TYR A 121 0.16 9.40 -0.59
N ASN A 122 1.48 9.56 -0.59
CA ASN A 122 2.30 9.32 0.58
C ASN A 122 2.17 10.46 1.60
N GLU A 123 1.80 11.67 1.19
CA GLU A 123 1.42 12.75 2.10
C GLU A 123 0.17 12.40 2.91
N ILE A 124 -0.81 11.75 2.28
CA ILE A 124 -1.99 11.23 2.97
C ILE A 124 -1.58 10.18 4.02
N LEU A 125 -0.71 9.23 3.65
CA LEU A 125 -0.20 8.24 4.60
C LEU A 125 0.58 8.88 5.75
N LYS A 126 1.46 9.84 5.45
CA LYS A 126 2.26 10.53 6.45
C LYS A 126 1.41 11.25 7.50
N ASN A 127 0.26 11.78 7.09
CA ASN A 127 -0.69 12.43 7.99
C ASN A 127 -1.62 11.43 8.73
N ALA A 128 -1.64 10.16 8.32
CA ALA A 128 -2.54 9.15 8.85
C ALA A 128 -1.90 8.20 9.88
N VAL A 129 -0.57 8.05 9.87
CA VAL A 129 0.17 7.13 10.75
C VAL A 129 1.44 7.77 11.30
N ASP A 130 1.90 7.30 12.46
CA ASP A 130 3.05 7.86 13.19
C ASP A 130 4.41 7.23 12.82
N VAL A 131 4.45 6.35 11.82
CA VAL A 131 5.70 5.69 11.38
C VAL A 131 6.29 6.35 10.14
N PRO A 132 7.62 6.26 9.92
CA PRO A 132 8.25 6.73 8.70
C PRO A 132 7.60 6.18 7.41
N ILE A 133 7.36 7.08 6.46
CA ILE A 133 6.92 6.75 5.10
C ILE A 133 8.11 6.88 4.14
N ILE A 134 8.47 5.78 3.49
CA ILE A 134 9.53 5.74 2.48
C ILE A 134 8.88 5.88 1.11
N THR A 135 9.19 6.94 0.38
CA THR A 135 8.50 7.27 -0.88
C THR A 135 9.26 6.78 -2.11
N ALA A 136 8.57 6.03 -2.96
CA ALA A 136 9.01 5.68 -4.31
C ALA A 136 8.32 6.56 -5.38
N GLY A 137 8.35 6.17 -6.66
CA GLY A 137 7.55 6.82 -7.70
C GLY A 137 8.31 7.89 -8.48
N ARG A 138 9.39 7.48 -9.16
CA ARG A 138 10.22 8.35 -10.01
C ARG A 138 10.84 9.53 -9.26
N MET A 139 11.49 9.21 -8.14
CA MET A 139 12.28 10.12 -7.31
C MET A 139 13.71 10.33 -7.85
N GLU A 140 13.86 10.30 -9.18
CA GLU A 140 15.15 10.38 -9.89
C GLU A 140 15.72 11.81 -10.00
N ASP A 141 14.98 12.79 -9.49
CA ASP A 141 15.37 14.18 -9.42
C ASP A 141 15.84 14.51 -7.99
N PRO A 142 17.12 14.84 -7.76
CA PRO A 142 17.66 15.08 -6.43
C PRO A 142 17.01 16.26 -5.69
N GLU A 143 16.60 17.32 -6.40
CA GLU A 143 15.93 18.47 -5.77
C GLU A 143 14.56 18.04 -5.25
N LEU A 144 13.78 17.36 -6.11
CA LEU A 144 12.49 16.78 -5.73
C LEU A 144 12.62 15.80 -4.55
N ALA A 145 13.68 14.98 -4.54
CA ALA A 145 13.92 14.03 -3.45
C ALA A 145 14.32 14.72 -2.14
N SER A 146 15.05 15.84 -2.20
CA SER A 146 15.42 16.64 -1.04
C SER A 146 14.23 17.41 -0.46
N ASP A 147 13.35 17.91 -1.32
CA ASP A 147 12.14 18.64 -0.93
C ASP A 147 10.98 17.71 -0.55
N ALA A 148 11.16 16.39 -0.72
CA ALA A 148 10.12 15.40 -0.44
C ALA A 148 9.78 15.35 1.05
N ILE A 149 8.47 15.32 1.30
CA ILE A 149 7.80 15.36 2.59
C ILE A 149 8.45 14.55 3.71
#